data_AF-A0A661E6Y5-F1
#
_entry.id   AF-A0A661E6Y5-F1
#
_cell.length_a   1.000
_cell.length_b   1.000
_cell.length_c   1.000
_cell.angle_alpha   90.00
_cell.angle_beta   90.00
_cell.angle_gamma   90.00
#
_symmetry.space_group_name_H-M   'P 1'
#
loop_
_entity.id
_entity.type
_entity.pdbx_description
1 polymer ?
#
loop_
_entity_poly.entity_id
_entity_poly.type
_entity_poly.pdbx_seq_one_letter_code
_entity_poly.pdbx_strand_id
1 'polypeptide(L)'
;MNRPVSGNQGNGESGATTGTISREKSMTLITHQTRLQKLRAWIKAHRVRLHDQLQSMPLAYKLSFFITVLVVSCMTLLGIILVQQQTGQLQNQISEQGYTLAYLMAESAKEPLLAGDELALDSATSGFSNSSSVLGTAIISLDGAIISSAGALHMEKNPLTSKTLQQIINGTTDSSTWVWQPLTGGKRETVMSFIRPVTFQNITAGYALVT
;
A
#
# COMPACT_ATOMS: atom_id res chain seq x y z
N MET A 1 -112.17 -20.53 62.36
CA MET A 1 -112.48 -19.12 62.07
C MET A 1 -111.56 -18.63 60.97
N ASN A 2 -112.00 -18.62 59.70
CA ASN A 2 -112.66 -17.50 59.01
C ASN A 2 -111.75 -16.27 58.78
N ARG A 3 -111.03 -16.25 57.64
CA ARG A 3 -111.15 -15.36 56.44
C ARG A 3 -111.46 -13.85 56.65
N PRO A 4 -111.21 -12.97 55.64
CA PRO A 4 -110.24 -13.00 54.50
C PRO A 4 -109.69 -11.59 54.03
N VAL A 5 -108.83 -11.58 52.97
CA VAL A 5 -108.85 -10.70 51.74
C VAL A 5 -108.78 -9.16 51.91
N SER A 6 -108.18 -8.27 51.09
CA SER A 6 -107.64 -8.14 49.72
C SER A 6 -106.62 -6.98 49.78
N GLY A 7 -105.54 -6.88 49.00
CA GLY A 7 -105.51 -6.66 47.57
C GLY A 7 -105.12 -5.20 47.25
N ASN A 8 -104.05 -4.97 46.50
CA ASN A 8 -104.05 -3.92 45.47
C ASN A 8 -102.99 -4.18 44.40
N GLN A 9 -103.45 -4.13 43.16
CA GLN A 9 -102.77 -4.42 41.92
C GLN A 9 -102.62 -3.06 41.20
N GLY A 10 -101.41 -2.68 40.81
CA GLY A 10 -101.15 -1.52 39.96
C GLY A 10 -100.36 -1.99 38.74
N ASN A 11 -101.08 -2.13 37.64
CA ASN A 11 -100.63 -2.69 36.37
C ASN A 11 -100.41 -1.55 35.37
N GLY A 12 -99.46 -1.73 34.45
CA GLY A 12 -99.43 -1.03 33.16
C GLY A 12 -98.24 -0.10 32.94
N GLU A 13 -97.29 -0.53 32.12
CA GLU A 13 -97.15 0.04 30.77
C GLU A 13 -96.30 -0.88 29.88
N SER A 14 -96.80 -1.04 28.65
CA SER A 14 -96.26 -1.87 27.58
C SER A 14 -95.46 -0.97 26.63
N GLY A 15 -94.27 -1.39 26.24
CA GLY A 15 -93.43 -0.67 25.28
C GLY A 15 -92.36 -1.56 24.70
N ALA A 16 -92.64 -2.12 23.52
CA ALA A 16 -91.74 -2.96 22.74
C ALA A 16 -90.47 -2.23 22.31
N THR A 17 -89.33 -2.93 22.27
CA THR A 17 -88.31 -2.79 21.19
C THR A 17 -87.24 -3.88 21.30
N THR A 18 -87.30 -4.82 20.36
CA THR A 18 -86.20 -5.26 19.48
C THR A 18 -84.77 -5.06 19.97
N GLY A 19 -84.00 -6.15 20.09
CA GLY A 19 -82.55 -6.01 20.26
C GLY A 19 -81.77 -7.29 20.56
N THR A 20 -81.96 -8.36 19.80
CA THR A 20 -81.04 -9.50 19.79
C THR A 20 -79.72 -9.07 19.17
N ILE A 21 -78.74 -8.61 19.96
CA ILE A 21 -77.37 -8.40 19.45
C ILE A 21 -76.32 -8.92 20.45
N SER A 22 -75.80 -10.10 20.11
CA SER A 22 -74.37 -10.43 20.09
C SER A 22 -73.57 -10.17 21.37
N ARG A 23 -73.75 -11.07 22.35
CA ARG A 23 -72.94 -11.12 23.58
C ARG A 23 -71.67 -11.96 23.45
N GLU A 24 -71.25 -12.35 22.25
CA GLU A 24 -70.19 -13.37 22.10
C GLU A 24 -68.95 -12.95 21.28
N LYS A 25 -68.94 -11.78 20.64
CA LYS A 25 -67.81 -11.37 19.77
C LYS A 25 -66.95 -10.20 20.27
N SER A 26 -67.30 -9.63 21.42
CA SER A 26 -66.64 -8.42 21.95
C SER A 26 -65.63 -8.67 23.07
N MET A 27 -65.40 -9.93 23.46
CA MET A 27 -64.48 -10.29 24.55
C MET A 27 -63.11 -10.81 24.08
N THR A 28 -62.86 -10.88 22.77
CA THR A 28 -61.58 -11.33 22.20
C THR A 28 -60.79 -10.24 21.49
N LEU A 29 -61.40 -9.07 21.20
CA LEU A 29 -60.71 -7.94 20.57
C LEU A 29 -60.00 -6.99 21.56
N ILE A 30 -60.36 -7.03 22.85
CA ILE A 30 -59.73 -6.17 23.89
C ILE A 30 -58.38 -6.75 24.37
N THR A 31 -58.17 -8.05 24.21
CA THR A 31 -56.95 -8.74 24.68
C THR A 31 -55.77 -8.64 23.71
N HIS A 32 -56.00 -8.35 22.43
CA HIS A 32 -54.93 -8.30 21.43
C HIS A 32 -54.26 -6.92 21.32
N GLN A 33 -55.00 -5.84 21.60
CA GLN A 33 -54.44 -4.48 21.57
C GLN A 33 -53.51 -4.17 22.76
N THR A 34 -53.76 -4.79 23.91
CA THR A 34 -52.97 -4.59 25.13
C THR A 34 -51.58 -5.23 25.08
N ARG A 35 -51.39 -6.30 24.28
CA ARG A 35 -50.07 -6.91 24.06
C ARG A 35 -49.17 -6.05 23.17
N LEU A 36 -49.72 -5.45 22.11
CA LEU A 36 -48.96 -4.58 21.21
C LEU A 36 -48.63 -3.22 21.85
N GLN A 37 -49.50 -2.69 22.71
CA GLN A 37 -49.18 -1.50 23.50
C GLN A 37 -48.12 -1.77 24.57
N LYS A 38 -48.16 -2.91 25.26
CA LYS A 38 -47.10 -3.31 26.20
C LYS A 38 -45.76 -3.53 25.49
N LEU A 39 -45.74 -4.11 24.30
CA LEU A 39 -44.52 -4.23 23.49
C LEU A 39 -43.98 -2.86 23.06
N ARG A 40 -44.83 -1.95 22.60
CA ARG A 40 -44.40 -0.58 22.25
C ARG A 40 -43.92 0.21 23.47
N ALA A 41 -44.55 0.04 24.63
CA ALA A 41 -44.13 0.66 25.88
C ALA A 41 -42.83 0.04 26.42
N TRP A 42 -42.66 -1.28 26.30
CA TRP A 42 -41.43 -1.96 26.68
C TRP A 42 -40.27 -1.59 25.74
N ILE A 43 -40.50 -1.50 24.42
CA ILE A 43 -39.50 -1.04 23.45
C ILE A 43 -39.14 0.43 23.72
N LYS A 44 -40.11 1.31 24.01
CA LYS A 44 -39.83 2.71 24.40
C LYS A 44 -39.06 2.79 25.72
N ALA A 45 -39.44 2.01 26.73
CA ALA A 45 -38.75 1.96 28.01
C ALA A 45 -37.33 1.38 27.88
N HIS A 46 -37.12 0.42 26.97
CA HIS A 46 -35.79 -0.12 26.64
C HIS A 46 -34.94 0.92 25.90
N ARG A 47 -35.54 1.68 24.97
CA ARG A 47 -34.86 2.76 24.24
C ARG A 47 -34.46 3.92 25.16
N VAL A 48 -35.32 4.27 26.12
CA VAL A 48 -35.02 5.30 27.13
C VAL A 48 -33.95 4.81 28.10
N ARG A 49 -33.96 3.53 28.52
CA ARG A 49 -32.91 2.95 29.36
C ARG A 49 -31.55 2.86 28.65
N LEU A 50 -31.54 2.57 27.35
CA LEU A 50 -30.33 2.60 26.52
C LEU A 50 -29.82 4.04 26.27
N HIS A 51 -30.74 5.02 26.20
CA HIS A 51 -30.38 6.43 26.08
C HIS A 51 -29.77 6.98 27.38
N ASP A 52 -30.31 6.61 28.53
CA ASP A 52 -29.80 6.98 29.85
C ASP A 52 -28.43 6.34 30.17
N GLN A 53 -28.21 5.09 29.75
CA GLN A 53 -26.89 4.45 29.83
C GLN A 53 -25.84 5.12 28.94
N LEU A 54 -26.27 5.82 27.88
CA LEU A 54 -25.39 6.64 27.05
C LEU A 54 -25.11 8.03 27.63
N GLN A 55 -25.86 8.47 28.66
CA GLN A 55 -25.62 9.71 29.41
C GLN A 55 -24.70 9.51 30.63
N SER A 56 -24.47 8.27 31.06
CA SER A 56 -23.59 7.93 32.18
C SER A 56 -22.24 7.34 31.74
N MET A 57 -21.89 7.49 30.46
CA MET A 57 -20.49 7.57 30.05
C MET A 57 -20.14 9.03 29.80
N PRO A 58 -19.08 9.56 30.45
CA PRO A 58 -18.73 10.97 30.35
C PRO A 58 -18.61 11.37 28.87
N LEU A 59 -19.28 12.46 28.48
CA LEU A 59 -19.25 13.02 27.12
C LEU A 59 -17.83 13.13 26.55
N ALA A 60 -16.84 13.35 27.44
CA ALA A 60 -15.42 13.33 27.15
C ALA A 60 -14.93 12.03 26.52
N TYR A 61 -15.39 10.85 26.96
CA TYR A 61 -14.93 9.56 26.42
C TYR A 61 -15.34 9.35 24.96
N LYS A 62 -16.56 9.76 24.59
CA LYS A 62 -17.03 9.75 23.19
C LYS A 62 -16.22 10.70 22.31
N LEU A 63 -15.89 11.89 22.83
CA LEU A 63 -15.08 12.88 22.11
C LEU A 63 -13.62 12.40 21.95
N SER A 64 -13.00 11.88 23.02
CA SER A 64 -11.64 11.35 23.01
C SER A 64 -11.48 10.17 22.06
N PHE A 65 -12.48 9.28 21.99
CA PHE A 65 -12.46 8.16 21.04
C PHE A 65 -12.48 8.64 19.58
N PHE A 66 -13.28 9.66 19.25
CA PHE A 66 -13.27 10.24 17.91
C PHE A 66 -11.92 10.89 17.57
N ILE A 67 -11.32 11.59 18.54
CA ILE A 67 -10.01 12.23 18.35
C ILE A 67 -8.92 11.18 18.14
N THR A 68 -8.89 10.10 18.92
CA THR A 68 -7.88 9.04 18.75
C THR A 68 -8.04 8.32 17.42
N VAL A 69 -9.26 7.98 17.00
CA VAL A 69 -9.53 7.37 15.69
C VAL A 69 -9.11 8.32 14.56
N LEU A 70 -9.40 9.61 14.69
CA LEU A 70 -8.99 10.62 13.69
C LEU A 70 -7.46 10.72 13.61
N VAL A 71 -6.76 10.76 14.74
CA VAL A 71 -5.30 10.83 14.80
C VAL A 71 -4.66 9.57 14.22
N VAL A 72 -5.13 8.39 14.61
CA VAL A 72 -4.63 7.11 14.07
C VAL A 72 -4.88 7.02 12.57
N SER A 73 -6.05 7.44 12.10
CA SER A 73 -6.36 7.50 10.67
C SER A 73 -5.42 8.45 9.91
N CYS A 74 -5.18 9.65 10.46
CA CYS A 74 -4.25 10.62 9.89
C CYS A 74 -2.81 10.07 9.83
N MET A 75 -2.31 9.51 10.93
CA MET A 75 -0.98 8.89 10.97
C MET A 75 -0.84 7.72 9.99
N THR A 76 -1.89 6.91 9.84
CA THR A 76 -1.91 5.79 8.89
C THR A 76 -1.89 6.31 7.45
N LEU A 77 -2.66 7.34 7.14
CA LEU A 77 -2.71 7.95 5.82
C LEU A 77 -1.36 8.56 5.43
N LEU A 78 -0.71 9.29 6.35
CA LEU A 78 0.63 9.82 6.17
C LEU A 78 1.66 8.71 5.96
N GLY A 79 1.58 7.62 6.73
CA GLY A 79 2.44 6.45 6.56
C GLY A 79 2.31 5.81 5.17
N ILE A 80 1.08 5.65 4.67
CA ILE A 80 0.83 5.11 3.32
C ILE A 80 1.43 6.02 2.25
N ILE A 81 1.26 7.34 2.37
CA ILE A 81 1.80 8.31 1.40
C ILE A 81 3.34 8.28 1.39
N LEU A 82 3.98 8.23 2.57
CA LEU A 82 5.43 8.19 2.68
C LEU A 82 6.04 6.95 2.00
N VAL A 83 5.42 5.78 2.19
CA VAL A 83 5.89 4.53 1.57
C VAL A 83 5.79 4.58 0.05
N GLN A 84 4.71 5.17 -0.49
CA GLN A 84 4.53 5.27 -1.94
C GLN A 84 5.57 6.16 -2.64
N GLN A 85 6.19 7.11 -1.93
CA GLN A 85 7.13 8.07 -2.52
C GLN A 85 8.61 7.59 -2.49
N GLN A 86 8.96 6.59 -1.69
CA GLN A 86 10.36 6.21 -1.47
C GLN A 86 11.00 5.44 -2.63
N THR A 87 10.23 4.64 -3.38
CA THR A 87 10.78 3.76 -4.43
C THR A 87 11.32 4.53 -5.65
N GLY A 88 10.70 5.66 -5.99
CA GLY A 88 11.16 6.52 -7.08
C GLY A 88 12.39 7.35 -6.70
N GLN A 89 12.44 7.82 -5.45
CA GLN A 89 13.57 8.62 -4.95
C GLN A 89 14.85 7.79 -4.85
N LEU A 90 14.75 6.53 -4.41
CA LEU A 90 15.90 5.61 -4.35
C LEU A 90 16.47 5.33 -5.74
N GLN A 91 15.62 5.07 -6.74
CA GLN A 91 16.09 4.86 -8.12
C GLN A 91 16.76 6.11 -8.70
N ASN A 92 16.23 7.30 -8.42
CA ASN A 92 16.85 8.54 -8.85
C ASN A 92 18.22 8.75 -8.19
N GLN A 93 18.35 8.45 -6.90
CA GLN A 93 19.63 8.53 -6.18
C GLN A 93 20.66 7.54 -6.73
N ILE A 94 20.26 6.30 -7.03
CA ILE A 94 21.14 5.30 -7.66
C ILE A 94 21.56 5.79 -9.04
N SER A 95 20.64 6.37 -9.81
CA SER A 95 20.92 6.89 -11.14
C SER A 95 21.94 8.03 -11.10
N GLU A 96 21.74 9.00 -10.22
CA GLU A 96 22.63 10.15 -10.05
C GLU A 96 24.03 9.69 -9.61
N GLN A 97 24.11 8.83 -8.59
CA GLN A 97 25.38 8.29 -8.11
C GLN A 97 26.10 7.46 -9.19
N GLY A 98 25.37 6.59 -9.88
CA GLY A 98 25.94 5.74 -10.93
C GLY A 98 26.47 6.54 -12.11
N TYR A 99 25.77 7.61 -12.53
CA TYR A 99 26.28 8.52 -13.55
C TYR A 99 27.53 9.25 -13.13
N THR A 100 27.59 9.76 -11.90
CA THR A 100 28.80 10.40 -11.38
C THR A 100 29.95 9.40 -11.32
N LEU A 101 29.70 8.17 -10.89
CA LEU A 101 30.74 7.15 -10.78
C LEU A 101 31.30 6.77 -12.16
N ALA A 102 30.43 6.55 -13.15
CA ALA A 102 30.85 6.30 -14.53
C ALA A 102 31.59 7.50 -15.14
N TYR A 103 31.17 8.73 -14.81
CA TYR A 103 31.86 9.95 -15.27
C TYR A 103 33.26 10.09 -14.65
N LEU A 104 33.40 9.92 -13.33
CA LEU A 104 34.69 9.97 -12.65
C LEU A 104 35.62 8.87 -13.15
N MET A 105 35.09 7.67 -13.36
CA MET A 105 35.83 6.58 -13.95
C MET A 105 36.30 6.92 -15.37
N ALA A 106 35.42 7.48 -16.21
CA ALA A 106 35.80 7.92 -17.56
C ALA A 106 36.90 8.98 -17.54
N GLU A 107 36.82 9.96 -16.63
CA GLU A 107 37.84 11.00 -16.48
C GLU A 107 39.17 10.43 -15.98
N SER A 108 39.15 9.48 -15.03
CA SER A 108 40.36 8.80 -14.54
C SER A 108 41.03 7.92 -15.59
N ALA A 109 40.24 7.34 -16.50
CA ALA A 109 40.73 6.47 -17.56
C ALA A 109 41.27 7.25 -18.76
N LYS A 110 40.99 8.55 -18.87
CA LYS A 110 41.35 9.38 -20.03
C LYS A 110 42.84 9.36 -20.35
N GLU A 111 43.69 9.67 -19.38
CA GLU A 111 45.14 9.73 -19.61
C GLU A 111 45.76 8.34 -19.85
N PRO A 112 45.46 7.31 -19.02
CA PRO A 112 45.94 5.95 -19.27
C PRO A 112 45.50 5.36 -20.61
N LEU A 113 44.24 5.61 -21.02
CA LEU A 113 43.68 5.11 -22.27
C LEU A 113 44.40 5.69 -23.49
N LEU A 114 44.75 6.98 -23.45
CA LEU A 114 45.51 7.63 -24.53
C LEU A 114 46.97 7.20 -24.55
N ALA A 115 47.53 6.87 -23.38
CA ALA A 115 48.90 6.39 -23.25
C ALA A 115 49.05 4.88 -23.56
N GLY A 116 47.94 4.14 -23.63
CA GLY A 116 47.96 2.67 -23.74
C GLY A 116 48.47 1.97 -22.47
N ASP A 117 48.32 2.60 -21.30
CA ASP A 117 48.77 2.06 -20.01
C ASP A 117 47.68 1.17 -19.40
N GLU A 118 47.67 -0.11 -19.79
CA GLU A 118 46.72 -1.11 -19.30
C GLU A 118 46.82 -1.33 -17.79
N LEU A 119 48.01 -1.23 -17.19
CA LEU A 119 48.19 -1.44 -15.75
C LEU A 119 47.54 -0.30 -14.95
N ALA A 120 47.68 0.93 -15.42
CA ALA A 120 46.97 2.07 -14.82
C ALA A 120 45.45 1.97 -15.02
N LEU A 121 44.98 1.46 -16.17
CA LEU A 121 43.55 1.18 -16.39
C LEU A 121 43.02 0.09 -15.45
N ASP A 122 43.78 -0.98 -15.22
CA ASP A 122 43.42 -2.04 -14.25
C ASP A 122 43.38 -1.53 -12.82
N SER A 123 44.31 -0.65 -12.44
CA SER A 123 44.28 0.04 -11.15
C SER A 123 43.04 0.92 -11.01
N ALA A 124 42.67 1.65 -12.07
CA ALA A 124 41.45 2.46 -12.08
C ALA A 124 40.19 1.60 -11.96
N THR A 125 39.99 0.59 -12.82
CA THR A 125 38.81 -0.28 -12.80
C THR A 125 38.67 -1.01 -11.47
N SER A 126 39.76 -1.57 -10.93
CA SER A 126 39.76 -2.23 -9.63
C SER A 126 39.45 -1.27 -8.47
N GLY A 127 39.97 -0.04 -8.50
CA GLY A 127 39.68 0.99 -7.52
C GLY A 127 38.18 1.31 -7.41
N PHE A 128 37.50 1.44 -8.55
CA PHE A 128 36.04 1.66 -8.59
C PHE A 128 35.23 0.40 -8.24
N SER A 129 35.72 -0.79 -8.61
CA SER A 129 35.05 -2.07 -8.31
C SER A 129 35.17 -2.51 -6.85
N ASN A 130 36.09 -1.93 -6.07
CA ASN A 130 36.31 -2.33 -4.68
C ASN A 130 35.24 -1.79 -3.70
N SER A 131 34.23 -1.07 -4.20
CA SER A 131 33.11 -0.61 -3.38
C SER A 131 32.00 -1.66 -3.32
N SER A 132 31.34 -1.82 -2.17
CA SER A 132 30.27 -2.81 -1.98
C SER A 132 28.99 -2.53 -2.79
N SER A 133 28.89 -1.34 -3.39
CA SER A 133 27.75 -0.92 -4.21
C SER A 133 28.00 -1.11 -5.72
N VAL A 134 29.20 -1.55 -6.11
CA VAL A 134 29.59 -1.79 -7.50
C VAL A 134 29.89 -3.26 -7.66
N LEU A 135 29.15 -3.90 -8.56
CA LEU A 135 29.30 -5.30 -8.89
C LEU A 135 30.39 -5.53 -9.94
N GLY A 136 30.61 -4.55 -10.81
CA GLY A 136 31.73 -4.59 -11.74
C GLY A 136 31.94 -3.30 -12.53
N THR A 137 33.17 -3.16 -13.03
CA THR A 137 33.60 -2.02 -13.83
C THR A 137 34.34 -2.52 -15.06
N ALA A 138 34.26 -1.77 -16.16
CA ALA A 138 35.04 -2.05 -17.36
C ALA A 138 35.38 -0.77 -18.14
N ILE A 139 36.55 -0.78 -18.78
CA ILE A 139 36.93 0.17 -19.81
C ILE A 139 36.88 -0.57 -21.15
N ILE A 140 36.14 0.02 -22.07
CA ILE A 140 35.82 -0.56 -23.37
C ILE A 140 36.39 0.37 -24.45
N SER A 141 37.06 -0.22 -25.43
CA SER A 141 37.58 0.44 -26.61
C SER A 141 36.45 0.84 -27.57
N LEU A 142 36.74 1.70 -28.55
CA LEU A 142 35.81 2.14 -29.60
C LEU A 142 35.26 0.99 -30.45
N ASP A 143 36.02 -0.09 -30.59
CA ASP A 143 35.63 -1.33 -31.30
C ASP A 143 34.77 -2.27 -30.44
N GLY A 144 34.49 -1.91 -29.19
CA GLY A 144 33.72 -2.70 -28.24
C GLY A 144 34.53 -3.77 -27.50
N ALA A 145 35.86 -3.80 -27.66
CA ALA A 145 36.73 -4.69 -26.90
C ALA A 145 36.90 -4.20 -25.46
N ILE A 146 36.83 -5.10 -24.49
CA ILE A 146 37.13 -4.77 -23.09
C ILE A 146 38.65 -4.68 -22.94
N ILE A 147 39.17 -3.49 -22.64
CA ILE A 147 40.60 -3.24 -22.41
C ILE A 147 40.96 -3.60 -20.97
N SER A 148 40.12 -3.19 -20.02
CA SER A 148 40.32 -3.46 -18.59
C SER A 148 38.97 -3.73 -17.93
N SER A 149 38.94 -4.62 -16.94
CA SER A 149 37.72 -4.90 -16.18
C SER A 149 38.01 -5.42 -14.79
N ALA A 150 37.10 -5.11 -13.86
CA ALA A 150 37.15 -5.60 -12.49
C ALA A 150 35.75 -5.97 -11.97
N GLY A 151 35.73 -6.72 -10.88
CA GLY A 151 34.52 -7.12 -10.17
C GLY A 151 33.93 -8.46 -10.59
N ALA A 152 33.01 -8.95 -9.76
CA ALA A 152 32.41 -10.27 -9.91
C ALA A 152 31.70 -10.43 -11.27
N LEU A 153 31.13 -9.34 -11.80
CA LEU A 153 30.42 -9.34 -13.07
C LEU A 153 31.28 -9.81 -14.25
N HIS A 154 32.55 -9.39 -14.29
CA HIS A 154 33.47 -9.65 -15.40
C HIS A 154 34.34 -10.89 -15.17
N MET A 155 34.64 -11.23 -13.92
CA MET A 155 35.46 -12.40 -13.58
C MET A 155 34.80 -13.73 -13.93
N GLU A 156 33.46 -13.78 -13.93
CA GLU A 156 32.72 -15.03 -14.07
C GLU A 156 32.63 -15.54 -15.52
N LYS A 157 33.06 -14.75 -16.53
CA LYS A 157 33.00 -15.11 -17.98
C LYS A 157 31.64 -15.68 -18.41
N ASN A 158 30.55 -15.13 -17.87
CA ASN A 158 29.21 -15.57 -18.21
C ASN A 158 28.83 -15.09 -19.63
N PRO A 159 28.47 -15.99 -20.58
CA PRO A 159 28.11 -15.60 -21.95
C PRO A 159 26.81 -14.79 -22.03
N LEU A 160 25.91 -14.90 -21.04
CA LEU A 160 24.70 -14.07 -20.97
C LEU A 160 25.04 -12.64 -20.57
N THR A 161 25.94 -12.49 -19.58
CA THR A 161 26.45 -11.19 -19.15
C THR A 161 27.15 -10.48 -20.29
N SER A 162 28.09 -11.13 -20.99
CA SER A 162 28.83 -10.49 -22.09
C SER A 162 27.91 -10.03 -23.23
N LYS A 163 26.89 -10.83 -23.57
CA LYS A 163 25.89 -10.45 -24.58
C LYS A 163 25.07 -9.23 -24.15
N THR A 164 24.62 -9.18 -22.89
CA THR A 164 23.88 -8.02 -22.37
C THR A 164 24.76 -6.78 -22.31
N LEU A 165 26.01 -6.90 -21.87
CA LEU A 165 26.96 -5.78 -21.87
C LEU A 165 27.21 -5.25 -23.28
N GLN A 166 27.41 -6.11 -24.27
CA GLN A 166 27.54 -5.69 -25.67
C GLN A 166 26.28 -4.96 -26.19
N GLN A 167 25.08 -5.40 -25.78
CA GLN A 167 23.85 -4.72 -26.15
C GLN A 167 23.75 -3.33 -25.49
N ILE A 168 24.22 -3.17 -24.26
CA ILE A 168 24.26 -1.88 -23.56
C ILE A 168 25.26 -0.94 -24.24
N ILE A 169 26.44 -1.46 -24.60
CA ILE A 169 27.51 -0.70 -25.27
C ILE A 169 27.07 -0.23 -26.66
N ASN A 170 26.41 -1.12 -27.42
CA ASN A 170 25.87 -0.78 -28.74
C ASN A 170 24.56 0.01 -28.67
N GLY A 171 23.96 0.11 -27.49
CA GLY A 171 22.75 0.87 -27.24
C GLY A 171 23.03 2.37 -27.20
N THR A 172 22.00 3.18 -27.44
CA THR A 172 22.09 4.65 -27.35
C THR A 172 21.82 5.19 -25.95
N THR A 173 21.71 4.32 -24.94
CA THR A 173 21.26 4.71 -23.60
C THR A 173 22.42 4.70 -22.62
N ASP A 174 22.59 5.81 -21.90
CA ASP A 174 23.66 5.99 -20.90
C ASP A 174 23.51 5.12 -19.65
N SER A 175 22.33 4.51 -19.45
CA SER A 175 22.10 3.53 -18.40
C SER A 175 21.11 2.46 -18.82
N SER A 176 21.22 1.26 -18.24
CA SER A 176 20.32 0.15 -18.51
C SER A 176 20.14 -0.73 -17.28
N THR A 177 18.89 -1.07 -16.96
CA THR A 177 18.56 -2.03 -15.90
C THR A 177 18.35 -3.42 -16.52
N TRP A 178 19.00 -4.43 -15.95
CA TRP A 178 18.92 -5.80 -16.45
C TRP A 178 19.12 -6.81 -15.32
N VAL A 179 18.89 -8.08 -15.61
CA VAL A 179 18.98 -9.15 -14.61
C VAL A 179 20.29 -9.90 -14.80
N TRP A 180 21.17 -9.81 -13.81
CA TRP A 180 22.38 -10.58 -13.74
C TRP A 180 22.12 -11.93 -13.07
N GLN A 181 22.79 -12.98 -13.57
CA GLN A 181 22.74 -14.31 -13.00
C GLN A 181 24.16 -14.81 -12.77
N PRO A 182 24.56 -15.05 -11.51
CA PRO A 182 25.86 -15.63 -11.22
C PRO A 182 25.96 -17.09 -11.72
N LEU A 183 27.05 -17.45 -12.40
CA LEU A 183 27.40 -18.85 -12.71
C LEU A 183 27.70 -19.69 -11.47
N THR A 184 28.11 -19.05 -10.38
CA THR A 184 28.38 -19.65 -9.06
C THR A 184 27.11 -20.16 -8.34
N GLY A 185 25.95 -20.16 -9.03
CA GLY A 185 24.69 -20.71 -8.51
C GLY A 185 23.89 -19.73 -7.65
N GLY A 186 24.21 -18.44 -7.73
CA GLY A 186 23.51 -17.37 -7.02
C GLY A 186 22.10 -17.10 -7.55
N LYS A 187 21.33 -16.33 -6.79
CA LYS A 187 20.02 -15.83 -7.23
C LYS A 187 20.20 -14.82 -8.36
N ARG A 188 19.18 -14.69 -9.19
CA ARG A 188 19.08 -13.61 -10.17
C ARG A 188 18.94 -12.28 -9.43
N GLU A 189 19.77 -11.33 -9.78
CA GLU A 189 19.81 -10.00 -9.19
C GLU A 189 19.52 -8.95 -10.26
N THR A 190 18.66 -7.98 -9.94
CA THR A 190 18.43 -6.83 -10.81
C THR A 190 19.55 -5.84 -10.59
N VAL A 191 20.32 -5.56 -11.64
CA VAL A 191 21.46 -4.66 -11.64
C VAL A 191 21.23 -3.52 -12.61
N MET A 192 21.96 -2.42 -12.42
CA MET A 192 21.85 -1.24 -13.25
C MET A 192 23.25 -0.84 -13.73
N SER A 193 23.44 -0.86 -15.04
CA SER A 193 24.69 -0.45 -15.65
C SER A 193 24.62 0.98 -16.14
N PHE A 194 25.74 1.69 -16.05
CA PHE A 194 25.95 3.06 -16.49
C PHE A 194 27.14 3.11 -17.43
N ILE A 195 26.97 3.75 -18.58
CA ILE A 195 28.02 3.90 -19.59
C ILE A 195 28.29 5.38 -19.83
N ARG A 196 29.58 5.73 -19.87
CA ARG A 196 30.03 7.10 -20.18
C ARG A 196 31.20 7.08 -21.17
N PRO A 197 31.18 7.94 -22.20
CA PRO A 197 32.29 8.03 -23.13
C PRO A 197 33.51 8.68 -22.45
N VAL A 198 34.67 8.09 -22.67
CA VAL A 198 35.97 8.70 -22.36
C VAL A 198 36.30 9.63 -23.52
N THR A 199 36.31 10.93 -23.29
CA THR A 199 36.56 11.92 -24.35
C THR A 199 37.82 12.75 -24.08
N PHE A 200 38.58 13.01 -25.14
CA PHE A 200 39.75 13.90 -25.11
C PHE A 200 39.65 14.87 -26.28
N GLN A 201 39.68 16.17 -26.00
CA GLN A 201 39.51 17.22 -27.03
C GLN A 201 38.29 16.98 -27.92
N ASN A 202 37.16 16.57 -27.32
CA ASN A 202 35.91 16.27 -28.02
C ASN A 202 35.94 15.04 -28.96
N ILE A 203 36.96 14.18 -28.82
CA ILE A 203 37.07 12.89 -29.50
C ILE A 203 36.86 11.77 -28.48
N THR A 204 35.94 10.86 -28.75
CA THR A 204 35.74 9.65 -27.92
C THR A 204 36.92 8.70 -28.14
N ALA A 205 37.62 8.34 -27.07
CA ALA A 205 38.70 7.35 -27.06
C ALA A 205 38.22 5.96 -26.62
N GLY A 206 37.09 5.89 -25.91
CA GLY A 206 36.50 4.65 -25.42
C GLY A 206 35.29 4.92 -24.52
N TYR A 207 34.90 3.93 -23.74
CA TYR A 207 33.76 4.00 -22.83
C TYR A 207 34.10 3.40 -21.46
N ALA A 208 33.67 4.05 -20.40
CA ALA A 208 33.67 3.52 -19.05
C ALA A 208 32.29 2.95 -18.71
N LEU A 209 32.28 1.76 -18.15
CA LEU A 209 31.09 1.03 -17.74
C LEU A 209 31.18 0.72 -16.23
N VAL A 210 30.11 0.99 -15.51
CA VAL A 210 29.95 0.67 -14.08
C VAL A 210 28.61 -0.03 -13.89
N THR A 211 28.57 -1.10 -13.09
CA THR A 211 27.36 -1.90 -12.80
C THR A 211 27.28 -2.22 -11.33
#